data_AF-S2QS60-F1
#
_entry.id   AF-S2QS60-F1
#
_cell.length_a   1.000
_cell.length_b   1.000
_cell.length_c   1.000
_cell.angle_alpha   90.00
_cell.angle_beta   90.00
_cell.angle_gamma   90.00
#
_symmetry.space_group_name_H-M   'P 1'
#
loop_
_entity.id
_entity.type
_entity.pdbx_description
1 polymer ?
#
loop_
_entity_poly.entity_id
_entity_poly.type
_entity_poly.pdbx_seq_one_letter_code
_entity_poly.pdbx_strand_id
1 'polypeptide(L)'
;MIQRIQTQLMAALMNGPIATDNQASGRRVNGFTTDAQTAAPLLMRSMTALVVGGFSFLAAGTFGLFSSWQLTLLIIGLCATALLIPKMMSGRLQTAQNQRQIENSQMQESLLQILNGRELLKRYQKEQFGMQLFNGAYQKFSQAQYQMGMQQVKTVVLGFSLGLVFDIAILGIELLFVGFKVITIGQFAAFSMLTPSFTWLFYSMPSQYAELTRNLVSAKRLLPLIQALHKKELAGGQPRQKPAKFVLRNVTYTYPDATQPTLNQLQLKLDVTAHAKMLITGPSGGGKSTLLRLMLGLLMPQAGTIQ
;
A
#
# COMPACT_ATOMS: atom_id res chain seq x y z
N MET A 1 -9.52 -16.08 -3.63
CA MET A 1 -9.01 -15.59 -2.32
C MET A 1 -9.13 -14.07 -2.20
N ILE A 2 -8.56 -13.28 -3.12
CA ILE A 2 -8.66 -11.79 -3.10
C ILE A 2 -10.11 -11.31 -3.01
N GLN A 3 -11.00 -11.84 -3.85
CA GLN A 3 -12.42 -11.47 -3.85
C GLN A 3 -13.04 -11.69 -2.46
N ARG A 4 -12.76 -12.81 -1.79
CA ARG A 4 -13.26 -13.07 -0.42
C ARG A 4 -12.71 -12.06 0.58
N ILE A 5 -11.42 -11.72 0.50
CA ILE A 5 -10.81 -10.70 1.37
C ILE A 5 -11.47 -9.33 1.14
N GLN A 6 -11.68 -8.94 -0.12
CA GLN A 6 -12.34 -7.68 -0.47
C GLN A 6 -13.79 -7.66 0.01
N THR A 7 -14.57 -8.72 -0.22
CA THR A 7 -15.96 -8.81 0.24
C THR A 7 -16.04 -8.75 1.77
N GLN A 8 -15.15 -9.45 2.48
CA GLN A 8 -15.08 -9.42 3.94
C GLN A 8 -14.67 -8.04 4.47
N LEU A 9 -13.67 -7.39 3.85
CA LEU A 9 -13.26 -6.03 4.21
C LEU A 9 -14.40 -5.02 3.98
N MET A 10 -15.12 -5.13 2.87
CA MET A 10 -16.29 -4.31 2.59
C MET A 10 -17.39 -4.51 3.64
N ALA A 11 -17.68 -5.77 4.00
CA ALA A 11 -18.60 -6.08 5.09
C ALA A 11 -18.12 -5.49 6.43
N ALA A 12 -16.81 -5.46 6.70
CA ALA A 12 -16.23 -4.81 7.87
C ALA A 12 -16.49 -3.30 7.90
N LEU A 13 -16.31 -2.66 6.76
CA LEU A 13 -16.48 -1.22 6.60
C LEU A 13 -17.95 -0.83 6.75
N MET A 14 -18.85 -1.61 6.16
CA MET A 14 -20.30 -1.38 6.27
C MET A 14 -20.84 -1.66 7.67
N ASN A 15 -20.32 -2.68 8.35
CA ASN A 15 -20.78 -3.06 9.69
C ASN A 15 -19.97 -2.41 10.82
N GLY A 16 -18.92 -1.65 10.51
CA GLY A 16 -18.07 -0.97 11.48
C GLY A 16 -18.74 0.29 12.05
N PRO A 17 -18.24 0.83 13.19
CA PRO A 17 -18.70 2.12 13.67
C PRO A 17 -18.45 3.20 12.60
N ILE A 18 -19.44 4.06 12.38
CA ILE A 18 -19.36 5.19 11.45
C ILE A 18 -18.19 6.07 11.91
N ALA A 19 -17.08 6.01 11.18
CA ALA A 19 -15.93 6.84 11.47
C ALA A 19 -16.31 8.29 11.18
N THR A 20 -16.31 9.13 12.21
CA THR A 20 -16.52 10.58 12.07
C THR A 20 -15.30 11.30 11.50
N ASP A 21 -14.17 10.60 11.35
CA ASP A 21 -12.90 11.14 10.85
C ASP A 21 -12.67 10.78 9.37
N ASN A 22 -12.53 11.83 8.55
CA ASN A 22 -12.31 11.74 7.11
C ASN A 22 -10.96 11.07 6.74
N GLN A 23 -9.93 11.18 7.61
CA GLN A 23 -8.63 10.55 7.37
C GLN A 23 -8.68 9.02 7.54
N ALA A 24 -9.52 8.53 8.45
CA ALA A 24 -9.71 7.10 8.68
C ALA A 24 -10.39 6.43 7.47
N SER A 25 -11.31 7.13 6.81
CA SER A 25 -11.99 6.65 5.60
C SER A 25 -11.02 6.51 4.42
N GLY A 26 -10.15 7.49 4.19
CA GLY A 26 -9.14 7.44 3.11
C GLY A 26 -8.11 6.31 3.29
N ARG A 27 -7.61 6.10 4.52
CA ARG A 27 -6.71 4.97 4.82
C ARG A 27 -7.38 3.61 4.64
N ARG A 28 -8.66 3.48 5.01
CA ARG A 28 -9.44 2.24 4.83
C ARG A 28 -9.71 1.94 3.36
N VAL A 29 -10.01 2.95 2.55
CA VAL A 29 -10.21 2.82 1.10
C VAL A 29 -8.91 2.43 0.38
N ASN A 30 -7.79 3.06 0.73
CA ASN A 30 -6.48 2.67 0.18
C ASN A 30 -6.07 1.24 0.59
N GLY A 31 -6.43 0.79 1.79
CA GLY A 31 -6.25 -0.60 2.21
C GLY A 31 -7.12 -1.58 1.41
N PHE A 32 -8.32 -1.16 1.00
CA PHE A 32 -9.26 -1.95 0.21
C PHE A 32 -8.83 -2.14 -1.24
N THR A 33 -8.34 -1.09 -1.89
CA THR A 33 -7.98 -1.12 -3.33
C THR A 33 -6.55 -1.61 -3.53
N THR A 34 -5.58 -1.01 -2.83
CA THR A 34 -4.16 -1.18 -3.12
C THR A 34 -3.54 -2.34 -2.33
N ASP A 35 -3.83 -2.45 -1.03
CA ASP A 35 -3.23 -3.49 -0.18
C ASP A 35 -3.85 -4.88 -0.41
N ALA A 36 -5.17 -4.96 -0.69
CA ALA A 36 -5.83 -6.24 -0.96
C ALA A 36 -5.40 -6.89 -2.29
N GLN A 37 -5.11 -6.08 -3.31
CA GLN A 37 -4.57 -6.56 -4.59
C GLN A 37 -3.12 -7.04 -4.47
N THR A 38 -2.34 -6.46 -3.54
CA THR A 38 -0.92 -6.79 -3.35
C THR A 38 -0.68 -7.93 -2.35
N ALA A 39 -1.61 -8.23 -1.44
CA ALA A 39 -1.32 -9.13 -0.33
C ALA A 39 -1.23 -10.63 -0.69
N ALA A 40 -2.20 -11.25 -1.37
CA ALA A 40 -2.24 -12.72 -1.43
C ALA A 40 -1.50 -13.36 -2.63
N PRO A 41 -1.76 -12.98 -3.90
CA PRO A 41 -1.14 -13.66 -5.04
C PRO A 41 0.32 -13.25 -5.22
N LEU A 42 0.65 -11.99 -4.94
CA LEU A 42 1.99 -11.47 -5.11
C LEU A 42 2.94 -11.97 -4.02
N LEU A 43 2.46 -12.17 -2.78
CA LEU A 43 3.27 -12.84 -1.74
C LEU A 43 3.69 -14.24 -2.16
N MET A 44 2.73 -15.08 -2.57
CA MET A 44 3.03 -16.45 -3.00
C MET A 44 3.98 -16.46 -4.19
N ARG A 45 3.76 -15.58 -5.18
CA ARG A 45 4.64 -15.48 -6.34
C ARG A 45 6.07 -15.06 -5.97
N SER A 46 6.25 -14.00 -5.17
CA SER A 46 7.59 -13.53 -4.77
C SER A 46 8.30 -14.56 -3.89
N MET A 47 7.58 -15.25 -3.00
CA MET A 47 8.16 -16.33 -2.18
C MET A 47 8.60 -17.51 -3.03
N THR A 48 7.74 -18.01 -3.93
CA THR A 48 8.10 -19.11 -4.82
C THR A 48 9.30 -18.75 -5.69
N ALA A 49 9.34 -17.53 -6.22
CA ALA A 49 10.47 -17.08 -7.05
C ALA A 49 11.79 -17.03 -6.25
N LEU A 50 11.76 -16.58 -5.00
CA LEU A 50 12.94 -16.56 -4.12
C LEU A 50 13.41 -17.96 -3.73
N VAL A 51 12.48 -18.86 -3.43
CA VAL A 51 12.81 -20.25 -3.08
C VAL A 51 13.39 -20.97 -4.30
N VAL A 52 12.67 -20.96 -5.43
CA VAL A 52 13.12 -21.62 -6.66
C VAL A 52 14.44 -21.02 -7.13
N GLY A 53 14.54 -19.69 -7.21
CA GLY A 53 15.77 -19.03 -7.64
C GLY A 53 16.94 -19.29 -6.71
N GLY A 54 16.71 -19.30 -5.39
CA GLY A 54 17.73 -19.63 -4.40
C GLY A 54 18.23 -21.07 -4.54
N PHE A 55 17.32 -22.04 -4.68
CA PHE A 55 17.68 -23.43 -4.96
C PHE A 55 18.41 -23.59 -6.28
N SER A 56 17.95 -22.93 -7.36
CA SER A 56 18.62 -22.96 -8.66
C SER A 56 20.03 -22.37 -8.60
N PHE A 57 20.23 -21.26 -7.89
CA PHE A 57 21.55 -20.67 -7.69
C PHE A 57 22.48 -21.60 -6.91
N LEU A 58 22.00 -22.23 -5.83
CA LEU A 58 22.79 -23.17 -5.05
C LEU A 58 23.13 -24.45 -5.85
N ALA A 59 22.18 -24.98 -6.62
CA ALA A 59 22.40 -26.12 -7.50
C ALA A 59 23.41 -25.78 -8.60
N ALA A 60 23.30 -24.61 -9.22
CA ALA A 60 24.24 -24.13 -10.21
C ALA A 60 25.64 -23.92 -9.63
N GLY A 61 25.73 -23.29 -8.45
CA GLY A 61 27.00 -23.05 -7.75
C GLY A 61 27.69 -24.33 -7.32
N THR A 62 26.94 -25.29 -6.77
CA THR A 62 27.51 -26.62 -6.41
C THR A 62 28.02 -27.35 -7.64
N PHE A 63 27.19 -27.48 -8.69
CA PHE A 63 27.61 -28.08 -9.96
C PHE A 63 28.85 -27.39 -10.54
N GLY A 64 28.85 -26.05 -10.54
CA GLY A 64 29.92 -25.23 -11.08
C GLY A 64 31.23 -25.44 -10.34
N LEU A 65 31.22 -25.40 -9.00
CA LEU A 65 32.42 -25.59 -8.18
C LEU A 65 33.03 -26.98 -8.35
N PHE A 66 32.21 -28.03 -8.50
CA PHE A 66 32.69 -29.39 -8.78
C PHE A 66 33.20 -29.57 -10.21
N SER A 67 32.62 -28.88 -11.18
CA SER A 67 33.00 -28.99 -12.59
C SER A 67 34.23 -28.15 -12.94
N SER A 68 34.19 -26.85 -12.64
CA SER A 68 35.30 -25.92 -12.78
C SER A 68 35.11 -24.74 -11.82
N TRP A 69 35.86 -24.76 -10.72
CA TRP A 69 35.83 -23.68 -9.74
C TRP A 69 36.36 -22.35 -10.33
N GLN A 70 37.30 -22.40 -11.26
CA GLN A 70 37.85 -21.21 -11.93
C GLN A 70 36.78 -20.50 -12.77
N LEU A 71 36.05 -21.24 -13.60
CA LEU A 71 34.98 -20.69 -14.43
C LEU A 71 33.83 -20.14 -13.55
N THR A 72 33.47 -20.87 -12.50
CA THR A 72 32.40 -20.49 -11.58
C THR A 72 32.70 -19.19 -10.85
N LEU A 73 33.92 -19.04 -10.31
CA LEU A 73 34.33 -17.80 -9.65
C LEU A 73 34.40 -16.63 -10.62
N LEU A 74 34.79 -16.87 -11.87
CA LEU A 74 34.83 -15.84 -12.91
C LEU A 74 33.42 -15.35 -13.23
N ILE A 75 32.46 -16.27 -13.47
CA ILE A 75 31.05 -15.93 -13.72
C ILE A 75 30.48 -15.14 -12.53
N ILE A 76 30.65 -15.63 -11.30
CA ILE A 76 30.17 -14.94 -10.09
C ILE A 76 30.82 -13.56 -9.97
N GLY A 77 32.12 -13.44 -10.24
CA GLY A 77 32.85 -12.18 -10.21
C GLY A 77 32.33 -11.17 -11.23
N LEU A 78 32.13 -11.59 -12.48
CA LEU A 78 31.53 -10.76 -13.53
C LEU A 78 30.12 -10.33 -13.14
N CYS A 79 29.26 -11.26 -12.71
CA CYS A 79 27.91 -10.93 -12.29
C CYS A 79 27.87 -10.00 -11.05
N ALA A 80 28.82 -10.13 -10.12
CA ALA A 80 28.91 -9.26 -8.95
C ALA A 80 29.21 -7.80 -9.34
N THR A 81 29.93 -7.55 -10.44
CA THR A 81 30.14 -6.18 -10.94
C THR A 81 28.84 -5.50 -11.38
N ALA A 82 27.79 -6.26 -11.71
CA ALA A 82 26.47 -5.71 -12.03
C ALA A 82 25.85 -4.94 -10.85
N LEU A 83 26.25 -5.24 -9.60
CA LEU A 83 25.81 -4.52 -8.40
C LEU A 83 26.30 -3.07 -8.35
N LEU A 84 27.32 -2.71 -9.13
CA LEU A 84 27.84 -1.35 -9.19
C LEU A 84 26.86 -0.38 -9.86
N ILE A 85 26.10 -0.83 -10.87
CA ILE A 85 25.16 0.04 -11.60
C ILE A 85 24.06 0.57 -10.66
N PRO A 86 23.29 -0.27 -9.94
CA PRO A 86 22.27 0.22 -9.01
C PRO A 86 22.87 1.12 -7.94
N LYS A 87 24.06 0.79 -7.43
CA LYS A 87 24.75 1.59 -6.41
C LYS A 87 25.07 2.99 -6.91
N MET A 88 25.62 3.13 -8.12
CA MET A 88 25.96 4.42 -8.72
C MET A 88 24.73 5.25 -9.10
N MET A 89 23.65 4.59 -9.56
CA MET A 89 22.45 5.30 -10.02
C MET A 89 21.43 5.57 -8.92
N SER A 90 21.52 4.89 -7.77
CA SER A 90 20.57 5.00 -6.65
C SER A 90 20.36 6.44 -6.20
N GLY A 91 21.44 7.22 -6.00
CA GLY A 91 21.36 8.61 -5.56
C GLY A 91 20.63 9.51 -6.55
N ARG A 92 20.92 9.38 -7.86
CA ARG A 92 20.24 10.17 -8.91
C ARG A 92 18.76 9.82 -9.02
N LEU A 93 18.45 8.54 -8.98
CA LEU A 93 17.07 8.06 -9.03
C LEU A 93 16.28 8.52 -7.81
N GLN A 94 16.89 8.47 -6.61
CA GLN A 94 16.26 8.89 -5.37
C GLN A 94 16.03 10.41 -5.33
N THR A 95 16.98 11.23 -5.78
CA THR A 95 16.77 12.68 -5.91
C THR A 95 15.66 13.02 -6.89
N ALA A 96 15.62 12.36 -8.06
CA ALA A 96 14.54 12.56 -9.03
C ALA A 96 13.17 12.10 -8.49
N GLN A 97 13.13 11.00 -7.74
CA GLN A 97 11.91 10.54 -7.04
C GLN A 97 11.44 11.54 -5.98
N ASN A 98 12.36 12.08 -5.18
CA ASN A 98 12.04 13.07 -4.16
C ASN A 98 11.49 14.37 -4.79
N GLN A 99 12.12 14.86 -5.86
CA GLN A 99 11.62 16.04 -6.57
C GLN A 99 10.23 15.80 -7.13
N ARG A 100 10.00 14.66 -7.79
CA ARG A 100 8.66 14.28 -8.27
C ARG A 100 7.64 14.24 -7.14
N GLN A 101 8.00 13.73 -5.97
CA GLN A 101 7.10 13.66 -4.82
C GLN A 101 6.74 15.05 -4.28
N ILE A 102 7.70 15.99 -4.25
CA ILE A 102 7.46 17.39 -3.86
C ILE A 102 6.49 18.05 -4.86
N GLU A 103 6.76 17.96 -6.17
CA GLU A 103 5.91 18.57 -7.19
C GLU A 103 4.50 17.94 -7.25
N ASN A 104 4.39 16.63 -7.03
CA ASN A 104 3.09 15.95 -6.92
C ASN A 104 2.27 16.49 -5.72
N SER A 105 2.94 16.73 -4.59
CA SER A 105 2.29 17.28 -3.40
C SER A 105 1.80 18.71 -3.65
N GLN A 106 2.61 19.56 -4.30
CA GLN A 106 2.21 20.92 -4.69
C GLN A 106 1.05 20.93 -5.69
N MET A 107 1.04 20.03 -6.67
CA MET A 107 -0.08 19.89 -7.61
C MET A 107 -1.37 19.49 -6.90
N GLN A 108 -1.31 18.55 -5.94
CA GLN A 108 -2.47 18.15 -5.14
C GLN A 108 -2.98 19.30 -4.26
N GLU A 109 -2.07 20.08 -3.66
CA GLU A 109 -2.41 21.25 -2.87
C GLU A 109 -3.13 22.31 -3.70
N SER A 110 -2.59 22.67 -4.89
CA SER A 110 -3.24 23.59 -5.82
C SER A 110 -4.64 23.13 -6.21
N LEU A 111 -4.82 21.83 -6.48
CA LEU A 111 -6.12 21.25 -6.80
C LEU A 111 -7.11 21.41 -5.63
N LEU A 112 -6.69 21.14 -4.39
CA LEU A 112 -7.52 21.33 -3.20
C LEU A 112 -7.89 22.80 -2.99
N GLN A 113 -6.95 23.73 -3.16
CA GLN A 113 -7.22 25.17 -3.05
C GLN A 113 -8.26 25.63 -4.07
N ILE A 114 -8.18 25.16 -5.33
CA ILE A 114 -9.16 25.48 -6.38
C ILE A 114 -10.54 24.90 -6.05
N LEU A 115 -10.60 23.65 -5.58
CA LEU A 115 -11.86 23.00 -5.23
C LEU A 115 -12.55 23.66 -4.03
N ASN A 116 -11.78 24.02 -3.01
CA ASN A 116 -12.29 24.75 -1.84
C ASN A 116 -12.70 26.18 -2.20
N GLY A 117 -11.94 26.83 -3.09
CA GLY A 117 -12.21 28.19 -3.59
C GLY A 117 -13.20 28.27 -4.75
N ARG A 118 -13.80 27.15 -5.19
CA ARG A 118 -14.59 27.09 -6.44
C ARG A 118 -15.77 28.06 -6.47
N GLU A 119 -16.43 28.27 -5.34
CA GLU A 119 -17.59 29.18 -5.25
C GLU A 119 -17.13 30.63 -5.44
N LEU A 120 -15.99 30.99 -4.84
CA LEU A 120 -15.36 32.30 -5.02
C LEU A 120 -14.94 32.50 -6.47
N LEU A 121 -14.25 31.53 -7.05
CA LEU A 121 -13.81 31.59 -8.45
C LEU A 121 -14.99 31.79 -9.41
N LYS A 122 -16.12 31.10 -9.18
CA LYS A 122 -17.36 31.29 -9.96
C LYS A 122 -18.01 32.65 -9.71
N ARG A 123 -18.13 33.09 -8.45
CA ARG A 123 -18.76 34.36 -8.11
C ARG A 123 -18.03 35.55 -8.72
N TYR A 124 -16.70 35.47 -8.80
CA TYR A 124 -15.86 36.52 -9.36
C TYR A 124 -15.49 36.30 -10.85
N GLN A 125 -16.02 35.25 -11.49
CA GLN A 125 -15.71 34.88 -12.89
C GLN A 125 -14.19 34.77 -13.16
N LYS A 126 -13.46 34.15 -12.23
CA LYS A 126 -12.00 33.97 -12.26
C LYS A 126 -11.61 32.49 -12.44
N GLU A 127 -12.41 31.68 -13.10
CA GLU A 127 -12.13 30.26 -13.34
C GLU A 127 -10.79 30.06 -14.09
N GLN A 128 -10.45 30.98 -15.01
CA GLN A 128 -9.17 30.95 -15.71
C GLN A 128 -7.97 31.07 -14.77
N PHE A 129 -8.08 31.84 -13.67
CA PHE A 129 -7.00 31.93 -12.67
C PHE A 129 -6.78 30.57 -12.00
N GLY A 130 -7.86 29.88 -11.62
CA GLY A 130 -7.77 28.52 -11.09
C GLY A 130 -7.13 27.55 -12.09
N MET A 131 -7.53 27.63 -13.37
CA MET A 131 -6.94 26.80 -14.42
C MET A 131 -5.44 27.11 -14.64
N GLN A 132 -5.03 28.37 -14.59
CA GLN A 132 -3.61 28.75 -14.71
C GLN A 132 -2.78 28.24 -13.53
N LEU A 133 -3.30 28.37 -12.31
CA LEU A 133 -2.67 27.84 -11.09
C LEU A 133 -2.49 26.32 -11.17
N PHE A 134 -3.53 25.60 -11.59
CA PHE A 134 -3.46 24.16 -11.80
C PHE A 134 -2.47 23.77 -12.90
N ASN A 135 -2.56 24.41 -14.07
CA ASN A 135 -1.68 24.11 -15.20
C ASN A 135 -0.21 24.35 -14.87
N GLY A 136 0.12 25.42 -14.14
CA GLY A 136 1.49 25.69 -13.70
C GLY A 136 2.03 24.61 -12.78
N ALA A 137 1.24 24.18 -11.78
CA ALA A 137 1.64 23.10 -10.88
C ALA A 137 1.72 21.74 -11.61
N TYR A 138 0.77 21.47 -12.51
CA TYR A 138 0.74 20.25 -13.30
C TYR A 138 1.92 20.15 -14.28
N GLN A 139 2.33 21.26 -14.89
CA GLN A 139 3.50 21.30 -15.77
C GLN A 139 4.80 20.96 -15.02
N LYS A 140 5.01 21.53 -13.82
CA LYS A 140 6.18 21.19 -12.99
C LYS A 140 6.18 19.72 -12.58
N PHE A 141 5.03 19.21 -12.14
CA PHE A 141 4.86 17.80 -11.83
C PHE A 141 5.14 16.91 -13.06
N SER A 142 4.59 17.25 -14.22
CA SER A 142 4.80 16.52 -15.48
C SER A 142 6.26 16.53 -15.92
N GLN A 143 6.96 17.66 -15.77
CA GLN A 143 8.38 17.76 -16.09
C GLN A 143 9.24 16.93 -15.12
N ALA A 144 8.97 16.98 -13.82
CA ALA A 144 9.65 16.14 -12.84
C ALA A 144 9.36 14.65 -13.06
N GLN A 145 8.13 14.31 -13.44
CA GLN A 145 7.70 12.97 -13.84
C GLN A 145 8.48 12.47 -15.06
N TYR A 146 8.64 13.31 -16.08
CA TYR A 146 9.42 13.01 -17.28
C TYR A 146 10.89 12.78 -16.94
N GLN A 147 11.50 13.65 -16.14
CA GLN A 147 12.90 13.51 -15.71
C GLN A 147 13.14 12.23 -14.90
N MET A 148 12.25 11.90 -13.96
CA MET A 148 12.30 10.63 -13.24
C MET A 148 12.18 9.44 -14.20
N GLY A 149 11.22 9.48 -15.13
CA GLY A 149 11.04 8.44 -16.13
C GLY A 149 12.30 8.24 -16.98
N MET A 150 12.95 9.33 -17.38
CA MET A 150 14.19 9.29 -18.15
C MET A 150 15.35 8.69 -17.35
N GLN A 151 15.45 8.98 -16.04
CA GLN A 151 16.46 8.32 -15.20
C GLN A 151 16.19 6.83 -15.01
N GLN A 152 14.92 6.45 -14.90
CA GLN A 152 14.53 5.04 -14.81
C GLN A 152 14.88 4.30 -16.10
N VAL A 153 14.54 4.86 -17.27
CA VAL A 153 14.90 4.29 -18.59
C VAL A 153 16.41 4.19 -18.73
N LYS A 154 17.17 5.24 -18.41
CA LYS A 154 18.65 5.20 -18.46
C LYS A 154 19.22 4.08 -17.59
N THR A 155 18.68 3.91 -16.37
CA THR A 155 19.11 2.84 -15.46
C THR A 155 18.84 1.45 -16.04
N VAL A 156 17.64 1.25 -16.61
CA VAL A 156 17.25 -0.02 -17.23
C VAL A 156 18.09 -0.32 -18.47
N VAL A 157 18.26 0.66 -19.38
CA VAL A 157 19.04 0.50 -20.61
C VAL A 157 20.50 0.20 -20.29
N LEU A 158 21.12 0.95 -19.36
CA LEU A 158 22.50 0.68 -18.94
C LEU A 158 22.65 -0.73 -18.33
N GLY A 159 21.70 -1.13 -17.47
CA GLY A 159 21.68 -2.47 -16.89
C GLY A 159 21.55 -3.58 -17.94
N PHE A 160 20.64 -3.41 -18.90
CA PHE A 160 20.40 -4.37 -19.97
C PHE A 160 21.59 -4.47 -20.94
N SER A 161 22.13 -3.32 -21.38
CA SER A 161 23.31 -3.29 -22.25
C SER A 161 24.53 -3.94 -21.59
N LEU A 162 24.76 -3.69 -20.30
CA LEU A 162 25.86 -4.34 -19.57
C LEU A 162 25.62 -5.85 -19.40
N GLY A 163 24.36 -6.26 -19.16
CA GLY A 163 23.97 -7.67 -19.12
C GLY A 163 24.30 -8.41 -20.41
N LEU A 164 23.95 -7.85 -21.57
CA LEU A 164 24.29 -8.44 -22.87
C LEU A 164 25.80 -8.58 -23.08
N VAL A 165 26.58 -7.57 -22.67
CA VAL A 165 28.05 -7.64 -22.74
C VAL A 165 28.58 -8.77 -21.86
N PHE A 166 28.03 -8.98 -20.67
CA PHE A 166 28.40 -10.08 -19.80
C PHE A 166 27.99 -11.45 -20.34
N ASP A 167 26.80 -11.58 -20.92
CA ASP A 167 26.37 -12.84 -21.54
C ASP A 167 27.31 -13.24 -22.69
N ILE A 168 27.69 -12.28 -23.55
CA ILE A 168 28.65 -12.51 -24.63
C ILE A 168 30.03 -12.86 -24.06
N ALA A 169 30.49 -12.15 -23.03
CA ALA A 169 31.79 -12.40 -22.40
C ALA A 169 31.84 -13.79 -21.74
N ILE A 170 30.78 -14.17 -21.01
CA ILE A 170 30.66 -15.49 -20.39
C ILE A 170 30.70 -16.57 -21.46
N LEU A 171 29.90 -16.45 -22.54
CA LEU A 171 29.92 -17.41 -23.65
C LEU A 171 31.31 -17.52 -24.29
N GLY A 172 32.00 -16.39 -24.51
CA GLY A 172 33.36 -16.38 -25.06
C GLY A 172 34.38 -17.07 -24.15
N ILE A 173 34.30 -16.83 -22.83
CA ILE A 173 35.16 -17.46 -21.84
C ILE A 173 34.86 -18.97 -21.73
N GLU A 174 33.59 -19.34 -21.72
CA GLU A 174 33.15 -20.74 -21.75
C GLU A 174 33.73 -21.48 -22.96
N LEU A 175 33.64 -20.89 -24.16
CA LEU A 175 34.22 -21.45 -25.39
C LEU A 175 35.75 -21.56 -25.33
N LEU A 176 36.45 -20.58 -24.78
CA LEU A 176 37.91 -20.65 -24.57
C LEU A 176 38.28 -21.80 -23.63
N PHE A 177 37.53 -22.00 -22.55
CA PHE A 177 37.77 -23.09 -21.59
C PHE A 177 37.54 -24.47 -22.22
N VAL A 178 36.59 -24.60 -23.14
CA VAL A 178 36.44 -25.80 -23.97
C VAL A 178 37.67 -25.99 -24.87
N GLY A 179 38.12 -24.92 -25.53
CA GLY A 179 39.30 -24.95 -26.41
C GLY A 179 40.59 -25.37 -25.69
N PHE A 180 40.79 -24.90 -24.46
CA PHE A 180 41.90 -25.32 -23.60
C PHE A 180 41.70 -26.67 -22.91
N LYS A 181 40.59 -27.37 -23.18
CA LYS A 181 40.22 -28.65 -22.55
C LYS A 181 40.13 -28.60 -21.02
N VAL A 182 39.86 -27.42 -20.46
CA VAL A 182 39.62 -27.23 -19.02
C VAL A 182 38.23 -27.76 -18.65
N ILE A 183 37.26 -27.61 -19.57
CA ILE A 183 35.90 -28.15 -19.44
C ILE A 183 35.54 -28.98 -20.67
N THR A 184 34.65 -29.94 -20.48
CA THR A 184 34.08 -30.75 -21.58
C THR A 184 32.92 -30.03 -22.27
N ILE A 185 32.53 -30.50 -23.46
CA ILE A 185 31.36 -29.99 -24.20
C ILE A 185 30.07 -30.18 -23.38
N GLY A 186 29.95 -31.26 -22.61
CA GLY A 186 28.80 -31.49 -21.72
C GLY A 186 28.76 -30.50 -20.55
N GLN A 187 29.92 -30.21 -19.95
CA GLN A 187 30.03 -29.19 -18.91
C GLN A 187 29.73 -27.79 -19.45
N PHE A 188 30.21 -27.46 -20.66
CA PHE A 188 29.85 -26.23 -21.37
C PHE A 188 28.33 -26.09 -21.51
N ALA A 189 27.65 -27.10 -22.06
CA ALA A 189 26.20 -27.06 -22.20
C ALA A 189 25.47 -26.88 -20.85
N ALA A 190 25.94 -27.58 -19.81
CA ALA A 190 25.40 -27.42 -18.46
C ALA A 190 25.62 -26.01 -17.90
N PHE A 191 26.82 -25.43 -18.07
CA PHE A 191 27.10 -24.05 -17.66
C PHE A 191 26.19 -23.07 -18.41
N SER A 192 26.08 -23.15 -19.73
CA SER A 192 25.21 -22.26 -20.51
C SER A 192 23.73 -22.36 -20.10
N MET A 193 23.25 -23.57 -19.73
CA MET A 193 21.89 -23.76 -19.20
C MET A 193 21.72 -23.22 -17.77
N LEU A 194 22.79 -23.23 -16.97
CA LEU A 194 22.78 -22.79 -15.57
C LEU A 194 23.15 -21.30 -15.40
N THR A 195 23.70 -20.65 -16.42
CA THR A 195 24.04 -19.22 -16.42
C THR A 195 22.89 -18.31 -15.94
N PRO A 196 21.62 -18.51 -16.35
CA PRO A 196 20.49 -17.75 -15.78
C PRO A 196 20.33 -17.88 -14.26
N SER A 197 20.74 -19.01 -13.67
CA SER A 197 20.68 -19.23 -12.23
C SER A 197 21.74 -18.40 -11.49
N PHE A 198 22.93 -18.22 -12.09
CA PHE A 198 23.96 -17.33 -11.56
C PHE A 198 23.54 -15.87 -11.64
N THR A 199 23.02 -15.43 -12.80
CA THR A 199 22.58 -14.05 -12.99
C THR A 199 21.34 -13.71 -12.15
N TRP A 200 20.47 -14.67 -11.84
CA TRP A 200 19.29 -14.46 -11.01
C TRP A 200 19.61 -13.76 -9.67
N LEU A 201 20.69 -14.14 -8.99
CA LEU A 201 21.11 -13.56 -7.71
C LEU A 201 21.36 -12.05 -7.79
N PHE A 202 21.84 -11.57 -8.94
CA PHE A 202 22.29 -10.19 -9.11
C PHE A 202 21.23 -9.30 -9.76
N TYR A 203 20.46 -9.84 -10.71
CA TYR A 203 19.48 -9.05 -11.47
C TYR A 203 18.06 -9.19 -10.95
N SER A 204 17.65 -10.39 -10.52
CA SER A 204 16.25 -10.70 -10.22
C SER A 204 15.98 -10.78 -8.71
N MET A 205 16.90 -11.35 -7.93
CA MET A 205 16.72 -11.52 -6.49
C MET A 205 16.48 -10.18 -5.76
N PRO A 206 17.22 -9.07 -6.02
CA PRO A 206 16.99 -7.82 -5.31
C PRO A 206 15.58 -7.25 -5.51
N SER A 207 15.04 -7.33 -6.72
CA SER A 207 13.69 -6.83 -7.02
C SER A 207 12.61 -7.72 -6.43
N GLN A 208 12.78 -9.05 -6.49
CA GLN A 208 11.88 -10.02 -5.85
C GLN A 208 11.88 -9.89 -4.32
N TYR A 209 13.04 -9.63 -3.72
CA TYR A 209 13.16 -9.37 -2.29
C TYR A 209 12.48 -8.06 -1.87
N ALA A 210 12.66 -7.00 -2.66
CA ALA A 210 11.98 -5.73 -2.43
C ALA A 210 10.45 -5.87 -2.58
N GLU A 211 9.99 -6.65 -3.56
CA GLU A 211 8.57 -6.97 -3.76
C GLU A 211 8.02 -7.78 -2.58
N LEU A 212 8.72 -8.83 -2.13
CA LEU A 212 8.33 -9.61 -0.95
C LEU A 212 8.21 -8.71 0.29
N THR A 213 9.20 -7.84 0.53
CA THR A 213 9.19 -6.92 1.69
C THR A 213 7.97 -6.00 1.63
N ARG A 214 7.69 -5.41 0.46
CA ARG A 214 6.53 -4.54 0.24
C ARG A 214 5.21 -5.29 0.48
N ASN A 215 5.10 -6.50 -0.05
CA ASN A 215 3.92 -7.34 0.07
C ASN A 215 3.70 -7.79 1.54
N LEU A 216 4.76 -8.09 2.28
CA LEU A 216 4.70 -8.43 3.70
C LEU A 216 4.19 -7.24 4.55
N VAL A 217 4.62 -6.03 4.22
CA VAL A 217 4.13 -4.81 4.88
C VAL A 217 2.64 -4.57 4.60
N SER A 218 2.17 -4.82 3.37
CA SER A 218 0.73 -4.77 3.06
C SER A 218 -0.06 -5.87 3.78
N ALA A 219 0.43 -7.10 3.82
CA ALA A 219 -0.23 -8.19 4.53
C ALA A 219 -0.33 -7.95 6.04
N LYS A 220 0.74 -7.44 6.68
CA LYS A 220 0.73 -7.03 8.10
C LYS A 220 -0.32 -5.95 8.40
N ARG A 221 -0.60 -5.04 7.46
CA ARG A 221 -1.63 -4.00 7.61
C ARG A 221 -3.06 -4.56 7.49
N LEU A 222 -3.27 -5.60 6.67
CA LEU A 222 -4.59 -6.23 6.51
C LEU A 222 -4.93 -7.23 7.60
N LEU A 223 -3.93 -7.88 8.20
CA LEU A 223 -4.14 -8.96 9.18
C LEU A 223 -5.03 -8.54 10.37
N PRO A 224 -4.84 -7.37 11.02
CA PRO A 224 -5.70 -6.94 12.12
C PRO A 224 -7.15 -6.69 11.69
N LEU A 225 -7.38 -6.21 10.46
CA LEU A 225 -8.73 -5.98 9.93
C LEU A 225 -9.47 -7.30 9.71
N ILE A 226 -8.77 -8.30 9.17
CA ILE A 226 -9.31 -9.67 8.98
C ILE A 226 -9.60 -10.33 10.34
N GLN A 227 -8.72 -10.16 11.33
CA GLN A 227 -8.93 -10.71 12.67
C GLN A 227 -10.10 -10.05 13.41
N ALA A 228 -10.24 -8.72 13.29
CA ALA A 228 -11.36 -7.98 13.89
C ALA A 228 -12.72 -8.40 13.29
N LEU A 229 -12.75 -8.67 11.99
CA LEU A 229 -13.92 -9.21 11.29
C LEU A 229 -14.33 -10.58 11.81
N HIS A 230 -13.37 -11.50 11.89
CA HIS A 230 -13.63 -12.88 12.32
C HIS A 230 -14.21 -12.92 13.75
N LYS A 231 -13.72 -12.05 14.64
CA LYS A 231 -14.21 -11.95 16.02
C LYS A 231 -15.66 -11.42 16.11
N LYS A 232 -16.08 -10.58 15.16
CA LYS A 232 -17.44 -10.00 15.14
C LYS A 232 -18.48 -10.96 14.55
N GLU A 233 -18.08 -11.78 13.58
CA GLU A 233 -18.92 -12.82 12.97
C GLU A 233 -19.28 -13.93 13.99
N LEU A 234 -18.34 -14.25 14.88
CA LEU A 234 -18.56 -15.21 15.98
C LEU A 234 -19.46 -14.65 17.12
N ALA A 235 -19.59 -13.34 17.24
CA ALA A 235 -20.35 -12.68 18.31
C ALA A 235 -21.84 -12.53 17.98
N GLY A 236 -22.43 -13.49 17.24
CA GLY A 236 -23.82 -13.50 16.76
C GLY A 236 -24.78 -12.78 17.69
N GLY A 237 -25.29 -11.63 17.25
CA GLY A 237 -26.18 -10.79 18.05
C GLY A 237 -27.50 -11.50 18.28
N GLN A 238 -27.87 -11.73 19.54
CA GLN A 238 -29.20 -12.22 19.89
C GLN A 238 -30.29 -11.26 19.36
N PRO A 239 -31.44 -11.77 18.92
CA PRO A 239 -32.55 -10.94 18.47
C PRO A 239 -33.02 -10.05 19.64
N ARG A 240 -32.79 -8.75 19.53
CA ARG A 240 -33.25 -7.77 20.53
C ARG A 240 -34.77 -7.68 20.50
N GLN A 241 -35.39 -8.02 21.64
CA GLN A 241 -36.81 -7.73 21.88
C GLN A 241 -37.06 -6.22 21.76
N LYS A 242 -38.27 -5.83 21.34
CA LYS A 242 -38.65 -4.41 21.24
C LYS A 242 -38.47 -3.73 22.60
N PRO A 243 -37.66 -2.66 22.71
CA PRO A 243 -37.41 -2.02 23.99
C PRO A 243 -38.68 -1.33 24.48
N ALA A 244 -39.17 -1.72 25.66
CA ALA A 244 -40.31 -1.09 26.32
C ALA A 244 -39.92 0.25 26.97
N LYS A 245 -38.65 0.42 27.36
CA LYS A 245 -38.13 1.60 28.06
C LYS A 245 -36.77 1.97 27.51
N PHE A 246 -36.47 3.26 27.46
CA PHE A 246 -35.19 3.81 27.06
C PHE A 246 -34.65 4.72 28.17
N VAL A 247 -33.46 4.43 28.69
CA VAL A 247 -32.88 5.12 29.84
C VAL A 247 -31.45 5.57 29.56
N LEU A 248 -31.21 6.87 29.66
CA LEU A 248 -29.88 7.50 29.69
C LEU A 248 -29.55 7.84 31.15
N ARG A 249 -28.41 7.38 31.65
CA ARG A 249 -27.91 7.72 32.99
C ARG A 249 -26.57 8.43 32.88
N ASN A 250 -26.54 9.71 33.26
CA ASN A 250 -25.32 10.55 33.30
C ASN A 250 -24.51 10.51 32.00
N VAL A 251 -25.20 10.56 30.87
CA VAL A 251 -24.56 10.41 29.56
C VAL A 251 -23.82 11.69 29.18
N THR A 252 -22.50 11.56 29.01
CA THR A 252 -21.63 12.63 28.52
C THR A 252 -21.04 12.25 27.18
N TYR A 253 -21.05 13.21 26.23
CA TYR A 253 -20.45 13.05 24.92
C TYR A 253 -19.88 14.37 24.40
N THR A 254 -18.62 14.31 23.96
CA THR A 254 -17.83 15.40 23.39
C THR A 254 -17.34 14.98 22.01
N TYR A 255 -17.59 15.77 20.96
CA TYR A 255 -16.99 15.51 19.65
C TYR A 255 -15.46 15.70 19.71
N PRO A 256 -14.67 14.99 18.87
CA PRO A 256 -13.21 15.06 18.91
C PRO A 256 -12.63 16.47 18.81
N ASP A 257 -13.29 17.36 18.05
CA ASP A 257 -12.85 18.75 17.83
C ASP A 257 -13.52 19.76 18.77
N ALA A 258 -14.31 19.29 19.74
CA ALA A 258 -15.03 20.15 20.68
C ALA A 258 -14.26 20.29 21.99
N THR A 259 -14.07 21.53 22.45
CA THR A 259 -13.45 21.84 23.75
C THR A 259 -14.40 21.67 24.93
N GLN A 260 -15.71 21.57 24.66
CA GLN A 260 -16.74 21.37 25.68
C GLN A 260 -17.67 20.20 25.32
N PRO A 261 -18.20 19.48 26.34
CA PRO A 261 -19.13 18.39 26.12
C PRO A 261 -20.41 18.88 25.43
N THR A 262 -20.78 18.21 24.34
CA THR A 262 -22.02 18.49 23.59
C THR A 262 -23.25 18.01 24.36
N LEU A 263 -23.11 16.92 25.11
CA LEU A 263 -24.06 16.47 26.12
C LEU A 263 -23.28 16.27 27.41
N ASN A 264 -23.75 16.83 28.52
CA ASN A 264 -23.06 16.76 29.80
C ASN A 264 -23.99 16.14 30.85
N GLN A 265 -23.62 14.96 31.36
CA GLN A 265 -24.34 14.24 32.42
C GLN A 265 -25.86 14.12 32.17
N LEU A 266 -26.26 13.90 30.92
CA LEU A 266 -27.67 13.87 30.54
C LEU A 266 -28.37 12.65 31.18
N GLN A 267 -29.50 12.92 31.85
CA GLN A 267 -30.38 11.90 32.38
C GLN A 267 -31.72 11.95 31.65
N LEU A 268 -32.18 10.80 31.17
CA LEU A 268 -33.44 10.70 30.43
C LEU A 268 -34.06 9.33 30.69
N LYS A 269 -35.37 9.28 30.95
CA LYS A 269 -36.14 8.04 31.03
C LYS A 269 -37.37 8.21 30.13
N LEU A 270 -37.46 7.40 29.08
CA LEU A 270 -38.58 7.37 28.15
C LEU A 270 -39.26 6.02 28.27
N ASP A 271 -40.59 6.04 28.40
CA ASP A 271 -41.41 4.85 28.24
C ASP A 271 -41.88 4.79 26.79
N VAL A 272 -41.56 3.69 26.08
CA VAL A 272 -41.78 3.52 24.64
C VAL A 272 -42.89 2.50 24.35
N THR A 273 -43.62 2.08 25.38
CA THR A 273 -44.68 1.05 25.33
C THR A 273 -45.94 1.49 24.59
N ALA A 274 -46.27 2.78 24.61
CA ALA A 274 -47.32 3.35 23.77
C ALA A 274 -46.66 3.98 22.55
N HIS A 275 -47.28 3.91 21.37
CA HIS A 275 -46.83 4.54 20.11
C HIS A 275 -46.85 6.10 20.16
N ALA A 276 -46.37 6.67 21.26
CA ALA A 276 -46.31 8.09 21.55
C ALA A 276 -45.29 8.75 20.63
N LYS A 277 -45.72 9.81 19.95
CA LYS A 277 -44.83 10.71 19.23
C LYS A 277 -44.23 11.69 20.22
N MET A 278 -42.91 11.69 20.33
CA MET A 278 -42.17 12.65 21.16
C MET A 278 -41.56 13.74 20.29
N LEU A 279 -41.64 14.98 20.74
CA LEU A 279 -41.01 16.13 20.11
C LEU A 279 -39.80 16.58 20.94
N ILE A 280 -38.63 16.63 20.32
CA ILE A 280 -37.41 17.19 20.92
C ILE A 280 -37.24 18.62 20.42
N THR A 281 -37.40 19.60 21.31
CA THR A 281 -37.24 21.03 20.98
C THR A 281 -35.99 21.60 21.66
N GLY A 282 -35.54 22.77 21.17
CA GLY A 282 -34.39 23.48 21.74
C GLY A 282 -33.60 24.27 20.69
N PRO A 283 -32.69 25.16 21.12
CA PRO A 283 -31.92 26.02 20.22
C PRO A 283 -31.03 25.23 19.26
N SER A 284 -30.70 25.82 18.10
CA SER A 284 -29.71 25.25 17.18
C SER A 284 -28.39 25.03 17.93
N GLY A 285 -27.74 23.89 17.73
CA GLY A 285 -26.53 23.51 18.47
C GLY A 285 -26.73 22.88 19.86
N GLY A 286 -27.96 22.83 20.40
CA GLY A 286 -28.25 22.25 21.72
C GLY A 286 -28.11 20.72 21.86
N GLY A 287 -27.38 20.03 20.98
CA GLY A 287 -27.09 18.59 21.10
C GLY A 287 -28.19 17.62 20.63
N LYS A 288 -29.32 18.11 20.07
CA LYS A 288 -30.45 17.28 19.62
C LYS A 288 -30.06 16.15 18.65
N SER A 289 -29.29 16.47 17.61
CA SER A 289 -28.82 15.47 16.65
C SER A 289 -27.84 14.48 17.27
N THR A 290 -27.05 14.92 18.25
CA THR A 290 -26.13 14.05 19.01
C THR A 290 -26.90 13.06 19.88
N LEU A 291 -27.95 13.52 20.56
CA LEU A 291 -28.86 12.66 21.33
C LEU A 291 -29.47 11.57 20.44
N LEU A 292 -30.03 11.94 19.29
CA LEU A 292 -30.59 10.96 18.34
C LEU A 292 -29.55 9.94 17.86
N ARG A 293 -28.32 10.38 17.56
CA ARG A 293 -27.24 9.47 17.16
C ARG A 293 -26.82 8.50 18.28
N LEU A 294 -26.85 8.93 19.55
CA LEU A 294 -26.64 8.04 20.71
C LEU A 294 -27.79 7.06 20.88
N MET A 295 -29.05 7.49 20.72
CA MET A 295 -30.24 6.62 20.78
C MET A 295 -30.20 5.53 19.70
N LEU A 296 -29.71 5.86 18.50
CA LEU A 296 -29.54 4.93 17.39
C LEU A 296 -28.30 4.02 17.54
N GLY A 297 -27.49 4.21 18.58
CA GLY A 297 -26.23 3.48 18.77
C GLY A 297 -25.15 3.82 17.75
N LEU A 298 -25.29 4.93 17.02
CA LEU A 298 -24.29 5.42 16.05
C LEU A 298 -23.11 6.08 16.75
N LEU A 299 -23.33 6.57 17.97
CA LEU A 299 -22.31 7.09 18.88
C LEU A 299 -22.29 6.24 20.15
N MET A 300 -21.11 6.08 20.73
CA MET A 300 -20.93 5.52 22.07
C MET A 300 -20.75 6.66 23.07
N PRO A 301 -21.41 6.64 24.25
CA PRO A 301 -21.18 7.63 25.28
C PRO A 301 -19.74 7.51 25.82
N GLN A 302 -19.14 8.64 26.19
CA GLN A 302 -17.82 8.66 26.83
C GLN A 302 -17.91 8.38 28.33
N ALA A 303 -19.03 8.77 28.95
CA ALA A 303 -19.39 8.43 30.32
C ALA A 303 -20.91 8.21 30.40
N GLY A 304 -21.33 7.42 31.39
CA GLY A 304 -22.74 7.05 31.58
C GLY A 304 -23.17 5.79 30.84
N THR A 305 -24.46 5.45 30.93
CA THR A 305 -25.03 4.23 30.33
C THR A 305 -26.31 4.51 29.57
N ILE A 306 -26.50 3.80 28.45
CA ILE A 306 -27.72 3.76 27.65
C ILE A 306 -28.33 2.36 27.79
N GLN A 307 -29.57 2.26 28.26
CA GLN A 307 -30.32 1.02 28.47
C GLN A 307 -31.62 1.04 27.67
#